data_AF-A0A2E0G5B6-F1
#
_entry.id   AF-A0A2E0G5B6-F1
#
_cell.length_a   1.000
_cell.length_b   1.000
_cell.length_c   1.000
_cell.angle_alpha   90.00
_cell.angle_beta   90.00
_cell.angle_gamma   90.00
#
_symmetry.space_group_name_H-M   'P 1'
#
loop_
_entity.id
_entity.type
_entity.pdbx_description
1 polymer ?
#
loop_
_entity_poly.entity_id
_entity_poly.type
_entity_poly.pdbx_seq_one_letter_code
_entity_poly.pdbx_strand_id
1 'polypeptide(L)'
;MMSIYKKFLIVIIPIVLFTFFTCQDNPECSSCGGGLLDGYLFKKVTQEDLVDIGSIDGVNIGICIRYQLTGLTENDFDLDTIEIVDDCCCD
;
A
#
# COMPACT_ATOMS: atom_id res chain seq x y z
N MET A 1 -35.71 -5.83 26.25
CA MET A 1 -34.66 -5.03 25.56
C MET A 1 -33.72 -5.94 24.76
N MET A 2 -34.25 -6.87 23.97
CA MET A 2 -33.44 -7.96 23.38
C MET A 2 -33.41 -7.97 21.84
N SER A 3 -34.25 -7.17 21.19
CA SER A 3 -34.39 -7.15 19.72
C SER A 3 -33.71 -5.94 19.04
N ILE A 4 -33.33 -4.91 19.81
CA ILE A 4 -32.72 -3.69 19.28
C ILE A 4 -31.24 -3.90 18.95
N TYR A 5 -30.49 -4.61 19.79
CA TYR A 5 -29.07 -4.87 19.54
C TYR A 5 -28.84 -5.80 18.34
N LYS A 6 -29.79 -6.66 17.99
CA LYS A 6 -29.67 -7.58 16.85
C LYS A 6 -29.75 -6.82 15.52
N LYS A 7 -30.57 -5.76 15.46
CA LYS A 7 -30.62 -4.82 14.33
C LYS A 7 -29.38 -3.94 14.28
N PHE A 8 -28.88 -3.52 15.45
CA PHE A 8 -27.65 -2.74 15.56
C PHE A 8 -26.41 -3.52 15.08
N LEU A 9 -26.29 -4.80 15.44
CA LEU A 9 -25.22 -5.69 14.97
C LEU A 9 -25.23 -5.93 13.46
N ILE A 10 -26.42 -6.03 12.84
CA ILE A 10 -26.55 -6.24 11.39
C ILE A 10 -26.10 -5.02 10.58
N VAL A 11 -26.20 -3.81 11.14
CA VAL A 11 -25.81 -2.56 10.46
C VAL A 11 -24.32 -2.25 10.62
N ILE A 12 -23.69 -2.68 11.72
CA ILE A 12 -22.26 -2.40 11.98
C ILE A 12 -21.34 -3.31 11.13
N ILE A 13 -21.75 -4.56 10.88
CA ILE A 13 -20.96 -5.53 10.09
C ILE A 13 -20.62 -5.02 8.66
N PRO A 14 -21.56 -4.49 7.85
CA PRO A 14 -21.20 -3.98 6.53
C PRO A 14 -20.36 -2.69 6.60
N ILE A 15 -20.53 -1.86 7.63
CA ILE A 15 -19.78 -0.60 7.80
C ILE A 15 -18.30 -0.89 8.10
N VAL A 16 -18.01 -1.90 8.93
CA VAL A 16 -16.63 -2.33 9.22
C VAL A 16 -16.00 -3.06 8.04
N LEU A 17 -16.78 -3.77 7.21
CA LEU A 17 -16.28 -4.35 5.95
C LEU A 17 -15.98 -3.27 4.90
N PHE A 18 -16.73 -2.16 4.85
CA PHE A 18 -16.49 -1.06 3.92
C PHE A 18 -15.20 -0.27 4.20
N THR A 19 -14.74 -0.22 5.47
CA THR A 19 -13.46 0.44 5.81
C THR A 19 -12.23 -0.37 5.41
N PHE A 20 -12.37 -1.64 5.00
CA PHE A 20 -11.26 -2.44 4.46
C PHE A 20 -11.12 -2.34 2.93
N PHE A 21 -12.06 -1.72 2.22
CA PHE A 21 -12.02 -1.58 0.76
C PHE A 21 -11.58 -0.18 0.28
N THR A 22 -11.09 0.70 1.17
CA THR A 22 -10.66 2.05 0.80
C THR A 22 -9.22 2.12 0.28
N CYS A 23 -8.75 1.09 -0.41
CA CYS A 23 -7.62 1.18 -1.32
C CYS A 23 -8.04 0.53 -2.64
N GLN A 24 -8.96 1.20 -3.33
CA GLN A 24 -9.26 0.83 -4.70
C GLN A 24 -9.41 2.11 -5.50
N ASP A 25 -8.38 2.34 -6.32
CA ASP A 25 -8.32 3.33 -7.37
C ASP A 25 -8.25 4.79 -6.90
N ASN A 26 -7.11 5.18 -6.32
CA ASN A 26 -6.67 6.57 -6.51
C ASN A 26 -6.24 6.67 -7.99
N PRO A 27 -6.99 7.37 -8.87
CA PRO A 27 -6.76 7.34 -10.31
C PRO A 27 -5.37 7.89 -10.68
N GLU A 28 -4.80 8.75 -9.85
CA GLU A 28 -3.43 9.24 -9.97
C GLU A 28 -2.43 8.08 -9.94
N CYS A 29 -2.65 7.05 -9.11
CA CYS A 29 -1.73 5.92 -8.96
C CYS A 29 -1.65 5.03 -10.20
N SER A 30 -2.76 4.91 -10.94
CA SER A 30 -2.77 4.19 -12.22
C SER A 30 -1.88 4.85 -13.27
N SER A 31 -1.62 6.16 -13.12
CA SER A 31 -0.70 6.90 -13.98
C SER A 31 0.78 6.82 -13.57
N CYS A 32 1.09 6.24 -12.39
CA CYS A 32 2.43 6.19 -11.81
C CYS A 32 3.27 4.99 -12.28
N GLY A 33 2.97 4.47 -13.47
CA GLY A 33 3.78 3.45 -14.15
C GLY A 33 3.47 2.00 -13.79
N GLY A 34 2.21 1.70 -13.44
CA GLY A 34 1.72 0.34 -13.21
C GLY A 34 0.96 0.22 -11.89
N GLY A 35 0.18 -0.85 -11.75
CA GLY A 35 -0.57 -1.12 -10.52
C GLY A 35 -0.36 -2.53 -9.99
N LEU A 36 -1.20 -2.92 -9.03
CA LEU A 36 -1.18 -4.26 -8.44
C LEU A 36 -1.30 -5.37 -9.49
N LEU A 37 -2.06 -5.14 -10.57
CA LEU A 37 -2.23 -6.10 -11.67
C LEU A 37 -0.94 -6.31 -12.48
N ASP A 38 -0.06 -5.31 -12.50
CA ASP A 38 1.25 -5.35 -13.15
C ASP A 38 2.35 -5.82 -12.18
N GLY A 39 1.99 -6.17 -10.94
CA GLY A 39 2.90 -6.60 -9.90
C GLY A 39 3.61 -5.47 -9.15
N TYR A 40 3.23 -4.21 -9.40
CA TYR A 40 3.81 -3.07 -8.69
C TYR A 40 3.06 -2.74 -7.42
N LEU A 41 3.83 -2.50 -6.38
CA LEU A 41 3.42 -2.02 -5.07
C LEU A 41 3.99 -0.64 -4.83
N PHE A 42 3.32 0.10 -3.95
CA PHE A 42 3.72 1.44 -3.55
C PHE A 42 3.85 1.46 -2.03
N LYS A 43 4.86 2.16 -1.54
CA LYS A 43 4.96 2.44 -0.11
C LYS A 43 5.72 3.72 0.15
N LYS A 44 5.45 4.28 1.32
CA LYS A 44 6.31 5.28 1.93
C LYS A 44 7.46 4.59 2.66
N VAL A 45 8.69 4.98 2.36
CA VAL A 45 9.89 4.40 2.95
C VAL A 45 9.92 4.70 4.46
N THR A 46 10.06 3.64 5.25
CA THR A 46 10.23 3.71 6.70
C THR A 46 11.68 3.50 7.09
N GLN A 47 11.99 3.63 8.39
CA GLN A 47 13.35 3.38 8.89
C GLN A 47 13.76 1.90 8.75
N GLU A 48 12.80 0.97 8.83
CA GLU A 48 13.06 -0.47 8.70
C GLU A 48 13.45 -0.82 7.25
N ASP A 49 12.79 -0.20 6.27
CA ASP A 49 13.05 -0.41 4.84
C ASP A 49 14.47 -0.02 4.43
N LEU A 50 15.07 0.99 5.08
CA LEU A 50 16.42 1.44 4.75
C LEU A 50 17.49 0.35 4.95
N VAL A 51 17.21 -0.67 5.74
CA VAL A 51 18.10 -1.82 5.90
C VAL A 51 18.28 -2.55 4.57
N ASP A 52 17.21 -2.66 3.77
CA ASP A 52 17.18 -3.41 2.53
C ASP A 52 17.45 -2.51 1.31
N ILE A 53 16.89 -1.29 1.30
CA ILE A 53 16.88 -0.41 0.11
C ILE A 53 17.63 0.92 0.31
N GLY A 54 18.21 1.17 1.48
CA GLY A 54 18.87 2.45 1.79
C GLY A 54 20.17 2.72 1.02
N SER A 55 20.68 1.75 0.25
CA SER A 55 21.83 1.93 -0.65
C SER A 55 21.45 2.51 -2.01
N ILE A 56 20.15 2.60 -2.33
CA ILE A 56 19.66 3.15 -3.58
C ILE A 56 19.72 4.68 -3.51
N ASP A 57 20.29 5.31 -4.53
CA ASP A 57 20.44 6.76 -4.57
C ASP A 57 19.07 7.46 -4.54
N GLY A 58 18.99 8.52 -3.76
CA GLY A 58 17.73 9.25 -3.52
C GLY A 58 16.75 8.57 -2.57
N VAL A 59 16.95 7.31 -2.16
CA VAL A 59 16.08 6.63 -1.20
C VAL A 59 16.27 7.17 0.22
N ASN A 60 15.20 7.63 0.86
CA ASN A 60 15.23 8.14 2.23
C ASN A 60 13.88 7.96 2.92
N ILE A 61 13.86 8.04 4.25
CA ILE A 61 12.63 7.96 5.05
C ILE A 61 11.64 9.02 4.58
N GLY A 62 10.41 8.60 4.35
CA GLY A 62 9.31 9.47 4.03
C GLY A 62 9.15 9.79 2.55
N ILE A 63 10.02 9.28 1.67
CA ILE A 63 9.78 9.31 0.22
C ILE A 63 8.89 8.15 -0.19
N CYS A 64 8.27 8.27 -1.35
CA CYS A 64 7.42 7.23 -1.90
C CYS A 64 8.14 6.48 -3.01
N ILE A 65 8.05 5.16 -2.98
CA ILE A 65 8.66 4.28 -3.97
C ILE A 65 7.62 3.37 -4.59
N ARG A 66 7.85 3.04 -5.86
CA ARG A 66 7.20 1.94 -6.57
C ARG A 66 8.19 0.79 -6.65
N TYR A 67 7.75 -0.43 -6.38
CA TYR A 67 8.61 -1.60 -6.34
C TYR A 67 7.83 -2.88 -6.66
N GLN A 68 8.55 -3.95 -7.01
CA GLN A 68 8.02 -5.32 -7.04
C GLN A 68 8.66 -6.14 -5.93
N LEU A 69 8.07 -7.30 -5.64
CA LEU A 69 8.63 -8.26 -4.69
C LEU A 69 9.25 -9.43 -5.45
N THR A 70 10.44 -9.85 -5.02
CA THR A 70 11.08 -11.10 -5.47
C THR A 70 10.52 -12.34 -4.76
N GLY A 71 9.81 -12.13 -3.64
CA GLY A 71 9.29 -13.17 -2.76
C GLY A 71 7.84 -12.93 -2.32
N LEU A 72 7.44 -13.63 -1.25
CA LEU A 72 6.09 -13.54 -0.69
C LEU A 72 6.00 -12.62 0.55
N THR A 73 7.13 -12.06 0.99
CA THR A 73 7.16 -11.16 2.14
C THR A 73 7.29 -9.71 1.67
N GLU A 74 6.75 -8.79 2.46
CA GLU A 74 6.68 -7.36 2.18
C GLU A 74 8.04 -6.63 2.19
N ASN A 75 9.11 -7.32 2.61
CA ASN A 75 10.48 -6.81 2.63
C ASN A 75 11.37 -7.48 1.56
N ASP A 76 10.85 -8.40 0.75
CA ASP A 76 11.60 -9.06 -0.34
C ASP A 76 11.64 -8.17 -1.59
N PHE A 77 12.17 -6.95 -1.47
CA PHE A 77 12.21 -5.98 -2.56
C PHE A 77 12.98 -6.52 -3.78
N ASP A 78 12.41 -6.34 -4.97
CA ASP A 78 13.15 -6.42 -6.22
C ASP A 78 13.84 -5.09 -6.49
N LEU A 79 15.12 -5.02 -6.10
CA LEU A 79 15.95 -3.82 -6.18
C LEU A 79 16.06 -3.26 -7.60
N ASP A 80 15.89 -4.09 -8.64
CA ASP A 80 15.97 -3.66 -10.05
C ASP A 80 14.70 -2.92 -10.50
N THR A 81 13.61 -3.02 -9.72
CA THR A 81 12.30 -2.43 -10.05
C THR A 81 11.98 -1.18 -9.25
N ILE A 82 12.84 -0.81 -8.29
CA ILE A 82 12.60 0.32 -7.39
C ILE A 82 12.73 1.63 -8.16
N GLU A 83 11.66 2.42 -8.11
CA GLU A 83 11.61 3.77 -8.67
C GLU A 83 11.03 4.74 -7.63
N ILE A 84 11.65 5.92 -7.48
CA ILE A 84 11.16 6.97 -6.59
C ILE A 84 9.99 7.68 -7.29
N VAL A 85 8.84 7.69 -6.65
CA VAL A 85 7.58 8.26 -7.16
C VAL A 85 6.96 9.15 -6.08
N ASP A 86 7.69 10.19 -5.66
CA ASP A 86 7.30 11.05 -4.52
C ASP A 86 5.93 11.74 -4.73
N ASP A 87 5.58 12.02 -5.99
CA ASP A 87 4.27 12.56 -6.38
C ASP A 87 3.13 11.52 -6.30
N CYS A 88 3.46 10.24 -6.04
CA CYS A 88 2.56 9.09 -6.09
C CYS A 88 2.70 8.17 -4.85
N CYS A 89 2.50 8.72 -3.66
CA CYS A 89 2.35 7.90 -2.44
C CYS A 89 0.97 7.27 -2.36
N CYS A 90 0.84 6.10 -2.96
CA CYS A 90 -0.39 5.31 -2.93
C CYS A 90 -0.32 4.37 -1.73
N ASP A 91 -1.34 4.42 -0.87
CA ASP A 91 -1.53 3.49 0.25
C ASP A 91 -2.23 2.20 -0.20
#